data_AF-A0A1Q6ENE3-F1
#
_entry.id   AF-A0A1Q6ENE3-F1
#
_cell.length_a   1.000
_cell.length_b   1.000
_cell.length_c   1.000
_cell.angle_alpha   90.00
_cell.angle_beta   90.00
_cell.angle_gamma   90.00
#
_symmetry.space_group_name_H-M   'P 1'
#
loop_
_entity.id
_entity.type
_entity.pdbx_description
1 polymer ?
#
loop_
_entity_poly.entity_id
_entity_poly.type
_entity_poly.pdbx_seq_one_letter_code
_entity_poly.pdbx_strand_id
1 'polypeptide(L)' 'MLVKQVVDRLKTVRRERGLTQENVWFDTDLNIGRIESGRHSISLTTLADLCDYYNVPLEDFFKKIVTR' A
#
# COMPACT_ATOMS: atom_id res chain seq x y z
N MET A 1 -6.33 -3.66 -13.71
CA MET A 1 -5.59 -2.40 -13.96
C MET A 1 -5.47 -1.55 -12.69
N LEU A 2 -6.57 -1.15 -12.03
CA LEU A 2 -6.55 -0.33 -10.81
C LEU A 2 -5.87 -1.00 -9.61
N VAL A 3 -6.26 -2.23 -9.26
CA VAL A 3 -5.65 -2.99 -8.13
C VAL A 3 -4.14 -3.11 -8.30
N LYS A 4 -3.67 -3.38 -9.53
CA LYS A 4 -2.23 -3.43 -9.84
C LYS A 4 -1.56 -2.08 -9.58
N GLN A 5 -2.15 -0.96 -10.01
CA GLN A 5 -1.60 0.39 -9.75
C GLN A 5 -1.51 0.69 -8.26
N VAL A 6 -2.56 0.37 -7.48
CA VAL A 6 -2.56 0.53 -6.02
C VAL A 6 -1.45 -0.30 -5.37
N VAL A 7 -1.34 -1.57 -5.76
CA VAL A 7 -0.32 -2.49 -5.23
C VAL A 7 1.09 -2.05 -5.60
N ASP A 8 1.32 -1.62 -6.84
CA ASP A 8 2.62 -1.12 -7.28
C ASP A 8 2.99 0.16 -6.53
N ARG A 9 2.01 1.07 -6.31
CA ARG A 9 2.21 2.27 -5.50
C ARG A 9 2.57 1.94 -4.06
N LEU A 10 1.86 1.00 -3.41
CA LEU A 10 2.17 0.54 -2.05
C LEU A 10 3.60 -0.03 -1.97
N LYS A 11 3.99 -0.87 -2.94
CA LYS A 11 5.35 -1.43 -3.01
C LYS A 11 6.40 -0.35 -3.15
N THR A 12 6.17 0.64 -4.00
CA THR A 12 7.10 1.77 -4.20
C THR A 12 7.25 2.57 -2.91
N VAL A 13 6.13 3.01 -2.31
CA VAL A 13 6.11 3.77 -1.05
C VAL A 13 6.84 3.02 0.06
N ARG A 14 6.59 1.72 0.20
CA ARG A 14 7.27 0.86 1.18
C ARG A 14 8.79 0.79 0.95
N ARG A 15 9.23 0.58 -0.29
CA ARG A 15 10.65 0.50 -0.64
C ARG A 15 11.38 1.83 -0.50
N GLU A 16 10.74 2.95 -0.83
CA GLU A 16 11.28 4.30 -0.60
C GLU A 16 11.58 4.58 0.87
N ARG A 17 10.89 3.89 1.79
CA ARG A 17 11.13 3.95 3.24
C ARG A 17 12.10 2.90 3.75
N GLY A 18 12.67 2.07 2.87
CA GLY A 18 13.58 0.99 3.25
C GLY A 18 12.92 -0.16 3.99
N LEU A 19 11.58 -0.27 3.96
CA LEU A 19 10.84 -1.26 4.74
C LEU A 19 10.72 -2.60 3.98
N THR A 20 10.97 -3.70 4.68
CA THR A 20 10.62 -5.06 4.20
C THR A 20 9.13 -5.34 4.41
N GLN A 21 8.60 -6.38 3.78
CA GLN A 21 7.24 -6.84 4.09
C GLN A 21 7.11 -7.31 5.55
N GLU A 22 8.17 -7.93 6.10
CA GLU A 22 8.21 -8.39 7.48
C GLU A 22 8.10 -7.22 8.47
N ASN A 23 8.79 -6.10 8.23
CA ASN A 23 8.65 -4.89 9.05
C ASN A 23 7.19 -4.42 9.11
N VAL A 24 6.55 -4.28 7.95
CA VAL A 24 5.15 -3.80 7.89
C VAL A 24 4.21 -4.76 8.60
N TRP A 25 4.41 -6.07 8.45
CA TRP A 25 3.58 -7.05 9.15
C TRP A 25 3.73 -6.94 10.66
N PHE A 26 4.96 -6.86 11.17
CA PHE A 26 5.20 -6.71 12.62
C PHE A 26 4.64 -5.42 13.21
N ASP A 27 4.71 -4.31 12.48
CA ASP A 27 4.32 -3.01 13.01
C ASP A 27 2.82 -2.73 12.90
N THR A 28 2.10 -3.43 12.01
CA THR A 28 0.70 -3.13 11.69
C THR A 28 -0.26 -4.31 11.85
N ASP A 29 0.25 -5.52 12.08
CA ASP A 29 -0.49 -6.79 12.01
C ASP A 29 -1.18 -7.07 10.66
N LEU A 30 -0.91 -6.25 9.62
CA LEU A 30 -1.49 -6.42 8.30
C LEU A 30 -0.72 -7.48 7.50
N ASN A 31 -1.46 -8.36 6.82
CA ASN A 31 -0.85 -9.32 5.89
C ASN A 31 -0.42 -8.62 4.59
N ILE A 32 0.70 -7.89 4.65
CA ILE A 32 1.22 -7.11 3.54
C ILE A 32 1.59 -7.99 2.33
N GLY A 33 2.00 -9.24 2.55
CA GLY A 33 2.27 -10.20 1.47
C GLY A 33 1.01 -10.52 0.66
N ARG A 34 -0.14 -10.74 1.33
CA ARG A 34 -1.44 -10.91 0.67
C ARG A 34 -1.87 -9.65 -0.07
N ILE A 35 -1.71 -8.47 0.54
CA ILE A 35 -2.07 -7.18 -0.06
C ILE A 35 -1.24 -6.94 -1.32
N GLU A 36 0.08 -7.08 -1.22
CA GLU A 36 1.02 -6.85 -2.33
C GLU A 36 1.00 -7.93 -3.41
N SER A 37 0.30 -9.05 -3.19
CA SER A 37 0.01 -10.03 -4.24
C SER A 37 -1.00 -9.50 -5.27
N GLY A 38 -1.83 -8.52 -4.89
CA GLY A 38 -2.86 -7.93 -5.75
C GLY A 38 -3.95 -8.89 -6.23
N ARG A 39 -4.08 -10.06 -5.60
CA ARG A 39 -5.13 -11.06 -5.94
C ARG A 39 -6.54 -10.57 -5.63
N HIS A 40 -6.67 -9.66 -4.67
CA HIS A 40 -7.95 -9.06 -4.25
C HIS A 40 -7.79 -7.56 -4.05
N SER A 41 -8.91 -6.83 -4.10
CA SER A 41 -8.96 -5.43 -3.69
C SER A 41 -8.67 -5.30 -2.19
N ILE A 42 -7.95 -4.24 -1.84
CA ILE A 42 -7.77 -3.79 -0.46
C ILE A 42 -8.97 -2.93 -0.04
N SER A 43 -9.36 -2.96 1.24
CA SER A 43 -10.35 -2.02 1.77
C SER A 43 -9.75 -0.60 1.87
N LEU A 44 -10.61 0.42 1.83
CA LEU A 44 -10.14 1.80 1.99
C LEU A 44 -9.56 2.06 3.39
N THR A 45 -10.05 1.38 4.43
CA THR A 45 -9.51 1.49 5.80
C THR A 45 -8.09 0.95 5.88
N THR A 46 -7.83 -0.27 5.36
CA THR A 46 -6.47 -0.83 5.35
C THR A 46 -5.53 -0.02 4.48
N LEU A 47 -6.03 0.59 3.39
CA LEU A 47 -5.23 1.52 2.61
C LEU A 47 -4.86 2.77 3.41
N ALA A 48 -5.80 3.33 4.17
CA ALA A 48 -5.56 4.47 5.04
C ALA A 48 -4.54 4.13 6.14
N ASP A 49 -4.71 2.99 6.82
CA ASP A 49 -3.77 2.51 7.85
C ASP A 49 -2.34 2.38 7.30
N LEU A 50 -2.19 1.85 6.09
CA LEU A 50 -0.88 1.77 5.42
C LEU A 50 -0.36 3.14 5.01
N CYS A 51 -1.21 4.07 4.58
CA CYS A 51 -0.81 5.42 4.24
C CYS A 51 -0.30 6.18 5.48
N ASP A 52 -1.00 6.04 6.61
CA ASP A 52 -0.60 6.62 7.90
C ASP A 52 0.70 6.01 8.41
N TYR A 53 0.82 4.68 8.37
CA TYR A 53 2.05 3.97 8.73
C TYR A 53 3.24 4.40 7.85
N TYR A 54 3.01 4.59 6.56
CA TYR A 54 4.01 5.12 5.64
C TYR A 54 4.15 6.64 5.74
N ASN A 55 3.38 7.38 6.52
CA ASN A 55 3.40 8.85 6.52
C ASN A 55 3.29 9.43 5.08
N VAL A 56 2.35 8.93 4.30
CA VAL A 56 1.99 9.45 2.98
C VAL A 56 0.54 9.90 3.01
N PRO A 57 0.24 11.18 2.70
CA PRO A 57 -1.14 11.62 2.58
C PRO A 57 -1.90 10.79 1.54
N LEU A 58 -3.16 10.42 1.81
CA LEU A 58 -3.97 9.66 0.87
C LEU A 58 -4.08 10.35 -0.50
N GLU A 59 -4.17 11.68 -0.53
CA GLU A 59 -4.14 12.44 -1.78
C GLU A 59 -2.86 12.20 -2.60
N ASP A 60 -1.70 12.20 -1.94
CA ASP A 60 -0.41 11.97 -2.56
C ASP A 60 -0.27 10.53 -3.03
N PHE A 61 -0.85 9.59 -2.28
CA PHE A 61 -0.92 8.20 -2.70
C PHE A 61 -1.65 8.08 -4.05
N PHE A 62 -2.84 8.69 -4.17
CA PHE A 62 -3.69 8.61 -5.36
C PHE A 62 -3.24 9.46 -6.55
N LYS A 63 -2.37 10.47 -6.38
CA LYS A 63 -1.78 11.25 -7.50
C LYS A 63 -1.12 10.40 -8.60
N LYS A 64 -0.74 9.15 -8.30
CA LYS A 64 -0.10 8.21 -9.25
C LYS A 64 -1.04 7.13 -9.76
N ILE A 65 -2.33 7.21 -9.47
CA ILE A 65 -3.34 6.24 -9.87
C ILE A 65 -4.26 6.89 -10.90
N VAL A 66 -4.42 6.23 -12.05
CA VAL A 66 -5.25 6.71 -13.15
C VAL A 66 -6.36 5.72 -13.43
N THR A 67 -7.59 6.25 -13.52
CA THR A 67 -8.76 5.53 -14.01
C THR A 67 -9.27 6.24 -15.26
N ARG A 68 -9.33 5.51 -16.38
CA ARG A 68 -9.62 5.97 -17.76
C ARG A 68 -8.37 6.24 -18.58
#